data_AF-A0A2V9GHB2-F1
#
_entry.id   AF-A0A2V9GHB2-F1
#
_cell.length_a   1.000
_cell.length_b   1.000
_cell.length_c   1.000
_cell.angle_alpha   90.00
_cell.angle_beta   90.00
_cell.angle_gamma   90.00
#
_symmetry.space_group_name_H-M   'P 1'
#
loop_
_entity.id
_entity.type
_entity.pdbx_description
1 polymer ?
#
loop_
_entity_poly.entity_id
_entity_poly.type
_entity_poly.pdbx_seq_one_letter_code
_entity_poly.pdbx_strand_id
1 'polypeptide(L)'
;MTDFSREQGVVSPALEKEIAVRKLAEFEAEAKSARATIAATRQSIRTLESQLATLPKRETTQVRTSDNPQLMERMKSKLLELELKRTELLTKFEPTYRPVQEVEEQIAQTREAIATAEKTPLRDEITDRDPTYEALRSELAKSKTELAATEARAAAMSALVRTYRTESQQLDHKEVLHEGILRAAKSDEENYMLYLHKQEEARISDALDQQRFSNVVVAEPATVPLAPQGRWLLAVFLGGLIACLVSVMLAVVVDRWDPSFRTPDEVESFLGAPVVAAFPKNGR
;
A
#
# COMPACT_ATOMS: atom_id res chain seq x y z
N MET A 1 15.00 29.54 26.43
CA MET A 1 15.47 28.44 25.55
C MET A 1 15.82 27.18 26.33
N THR A 2 16.56 27.27 27.43
CA THR A 2 16.93 26.11 28.28
C THR A 2 15.71 25.37 28.84
N ASP A 3 14.62 26.06 29.15
CA ASP A 3 13.47 25.44 29.81
C ASP A 3 12.66 24.55 28.88
N PHE A 4 12.47 24.92 27.61
CA PHE A 4 11.75 24.06 26.64
C PHE A 4 12.51 22.76 26.34
N SER A 5 13.82 22.84 26.10
CA SER A 5 14.65 21.63 25.89
C SER A 5 14.72 20.74 27.13
N ARG A 6 14.65 21.33 28.33
CA ARG A 6 14.72 20.61 29.62
C ARG A 6 13.37 20.01 30.04
N GLU A 7 12.26 20.67 29.74
CA GLU A 7 10.90 20.18 29.99
C GLU A 7 10.47 19.11 28.97
N GLN A 8 10.88 19.24 27.71
CA GLN A 8 10.51 18.29 26.66
C GLN A 8 11.52 17.14 26.50
N GLY A 9 12.72 17.24 27.07
CA GLY A 9 13.76 16.21 26.98
C GLY A 9 14.38 16.05 25.59
N VAL A 10 14.27 17.07 24.75
CA VAL A 10 14.63 17.05 23.31
C VAL A 10 15.83 17.97 23.09
N VAL A 11 16.91 17.44 22.48
CA VAL A 11 18.15 18.21 22.23
C VAL A 11 17.99 19.13 21.02
N SER A 12 17.24 18.69 19.99
CA SER A 12 16.80 19.51 18.86
C SER A 12 15.61 18.83 18.15
N PRO A 13 14.38 19.41 18.19
CA PRO A 13 13.20 18.80 17.57
C PRO A 13 13.37 18.55 16.06
N ALA A 14 14.02 19.48 15.35
CA ALA A 14 14.26 19.37 13.92
C ALA A 14 15.20 18.21 13.56
N LEU A 15 16.29 18.04 14.33
CA LEU A 15 17.25 16.95 14.11
C LEU A 15 16.64 15.59 14.41
N GLU A 16 15.90 15.49 15.53
CA GLU A 16 15.20 14.24 15.90
C GLU A 16 14.15 13.86 14.85
N LYS A 17 13.41 14.84 14.30
CA LYS A 17 12.47 14.61 13.20
C LYS A 17 13.17 14.10 11.95
N GLU A 18 14.29 14.70 11.55
CA GLU A 18 15.03 14.26 10.37
C GLU A 18 15.51 12.81 10.51
N ILE A 19 16.03 12.44 11.70
CA ILE A 19 16.45 11.08 12.01
C ILE A 19 15.25 10.12 11.98
N ALA A 20 14.12 10.51 12.57
CA ALA A 20 12.91 9.70 12.61
C ALA A 20 12.35 9.45 11.19
N VAL A 21 12.31 10.47 10.34
CA VAL A 21 11.87 10.35 8.93
C VAL A 21 12.81 9.45 8.13
N ARG A 22 14.13 9.57 8.34
CA ARG A 22 15.13 8.72 7.67
C ARG A 22 14.99 7.25 8.10
N LYS A 23 14.83 7.00 9.40
CA LYS A 23 14.57 5.67 9.96
C LYS A 23 13.26 5.08 9.46
N LEU A 24 12.21 5.90 9.38
CA LEU A 24 10.92 5.49 8.82
C LEU A 24 11.07 5.02 7.37
N ALA A 25 11.79 5.77 6.53
CA ALA A 25 12.04 5.39 5.15
C ALA A 25 12.83 4.07 5.02
N GLU A 26 13.84 3.88 5.88
CA GLU A 26 14.64 2.64 5.98
C GLU A 26 13.74 1.44 6.32
N PHE A 27 12.93 1.53 7.38
CA PHE A 27 12.04 0.44 7.79
C PHE A 27 10.91 0.19 6.80
N GLU A 28 10.39 1.23 6.13
CA GLU A 28 9.39 1.06 5.06
C GLU A 28 9.99 0.32 3.86
N ALA A 29 11.24 0.62 3.49
CA ALA A 29 11.94 -0.09 2.42
C ALA A 29 12.16 -1.56 2.80
N GLU A 30 12.62 -1.83 4.04
CA GLU A 30 12.82 -3.20 4.52
C GLU A 30 11.51 -3.98 4.62
N ALA A 31 10.42 -3.36 5.09
CA ALA A 31 9.10 -3.98 5.13
C ALA A 31 8.57 -4.31 3.73
N LYS A 32 8.78 -3.43 2.74
CA LYS A 32 8.41 -3.70 1.34
C LYS A 32 9.23 -4.84 0.75
N SER A 33 10.55 -4.85 0.99
CA SER A 33 11.43 -5.93 0.57
C SER A 33 11.01 -7.27 1.16
N ALA A 34 10.76 -7.33 2.49
CA ALA A 34 10.29 -8.53 3.16
C ALA A 34 8.95 -9.04 2.60
N ARG A 35 8.01 -8.14 2.27
CA ARG A 35 6.74 -8.51 1.63
C ARG A 35 6.94 -9.08 0.22
N ALA A 36 7.87 -8.53 -0.55
CA ALA A 36 8.22 -9.08 -1.86
C ALA A 36 8.82 -10.49 -1.74
N THR A 37 9.73 -10.69 -0.78
CA THR A 37 10.29 -12.02 -0.47
C THR A 37 9.21 -13.01 -0.04
N ILE A 38 8.26 -12.61 0.82
CA ILE A 38 7.11 -13.44 1.20
C ILE A 38 6.31 -13.89 -0.02
N ALA A 39 6.03 -12.98 -0.96
CA ALA A 39 5.30 -13.30 -2.17
C ALA A 39 6.06 -14.29 -3.06
N ALA A 40 7.37 -14.08 -3.22
CA ALA A 40 8.25 -14.98 -3.97
C ALA A 40 8.32 -16.38 -3.33
N THR A 41 8.57 -16.47 -2.02
CA THR A 41 8.66 -17.74 -1.29
C THR A 41 7.34 -18.51 -1.31
N ARG A 42 6.20 -17.82 -1.19
CA ARG A 42 4.88 -18.46 -1.34
C ARG A 42 4.68 -19.07 -2.74
N GLN A 43 5.16 -18.38 -3.78
CA GLN A 43 5.08 -18.92 -5.13
C GLN A 43 5.98 -20.16 -5.28
N SER A 44 7.21 -20.12 -4.75
CA SER A 44 8.11 -21.28 -4.74
C SER A 44 7.53 -22.48 -3.98
N ILE A 45 6.87 -22.25 -2.84
CA ILE A 45 6.15 -23.28 -2.09
C ILE A 45 5.06 -23.92 -2.94
N ARG A 46 4.24 -23.13 -3.64
CA ARG A 46 3.19 -23.66 -4.52
C ARG A 46 3.77 -24.52 -5.66
N THR A 47 4.87 -24.08 -6.25
CA THR A 47 5.53 -24.87 -7.31
C THR A 47 6.09 -26.19 -6.76
N LEU A 48 6.73 -26.17 -5.59
CA LEU A 48 7.25 -27.37 -4.94
C LEU A 48 6.13 -28.34 -4.55
N GLU A 49 5.01 -27.82 -4.02
CA GLU A 49 3.82 -28.63 -3.70
C GLU A 49 3.22 -29.28 -4.96
N SER A 50 3.18 -28.54 -6.08
CA SER A 50 2.70 -29.10 -7.36
C SER A 50 3.61 -30.21 -7.90
N GLN A 51 4.94 -30.05 -7.79
CA GLN A 51 5.91 -31.06 -8.22
C GLN A 51 5.82 -32.32 -7.34
N LEU A 52 5.71 -32.15 -6.02
CA LEU A 52 5.52 -33.25 -5.07
C LEU A 52 4.21 -34.01 -5.30
N ALA A 53 3.16 -33.36 -5.80
CA ALA A 53 1.90 -34.02 -6.13
C ALA A 53 1.99 -34.90 -7.40
N THR A 54 2.89 -34.55 -8.34
CA THR A 54 3.10 -35.32 -9.58
C THR A 54 4.09 -36.47 -9.44
N LEU A 55 4.98 -36.42 -8.45
CA LEU A 55 6.02 -37.44 -8.24
C LEU A 55 5.48 -38.60 -7.39
N PRO A 56 5.69 -39.87 -7.80
CA PRO A 56 5.35 -41.02 -6.98
C PRO A 56 6.22 -41.03 -5.72
N LYS A 57 5.62 -41.26 -4.55
CA LYS A 57 6.33 -41.30 -3.25
C LYS A 57 7.39 -42.41 -3.16
N ARG A 58 7.32 -43.38 -4.06
CA ARG A 58 8.12 -44.60 -4.08
C ARG A 58 8.32 -44.97 -5.55
N GLU A 59 9.57 -45.18 -5.94
CA GLU A 59 9.91 -45.71 -7.26
C GLU A 59 10.39 -47.15 -7.11
N THR A 60 10.01 -48.02 -8.04
CA THR A 60 10.51 -49.40 -8.06
C THR A 60 11.97 -49.39 -8.52
N THR A 61 12.89 -49.34 -7.55
CA THR A 61 14.32 -49.19 -7.81
C THR A 61 14.97 -50.50 -8.26
N GLN A 62 14.44 -51.65 -7.84
CA GLN A 62 14.88 -52.97 -8.27
C GLN A 62 13.72 -53.95 -8.41
N VAL A 63 13.55 -54.51 -9.60
CA VAL A 63 12.77 -55.73 -9.80
C VAL A 63 13.75 -56.89 -9.72
N ARG A 64 13.73 -57.63 -8.61
CA ARG A 64 14.49 -58.88 -8.49
C ARG A 64 13.59 -60.02 -8.92
N THR A 65 13.84 -60.55 -10.11
CA THR A 65 13.29 -61.85 -10.49
C THR A 65 14.00 -62.90 -9.66
N SER A 66 13.41 -63.28 -8.53
CA SER A 66 13.89 -64.41 -7.74
C SER A 66 13.39 -65.67 -8.43
N ASP A 67 14.20 -66.22 -9.34
CA ASP A 67 14.10 -67.66 -9.58
C ASP A 67 14.26 -68.32 -8.21
N ASN A 68 13.35 -69.22 -7.83
CA ASN A 68 13.43 -69.93 -6.57
C ASN A 68 14.11 -71.28 -6.83
N PRO A 69 15.46 -71.34 -6.96
CA PRO A 69 16.17 -72.53 -7.40
C PRO A 69 15.92 -73.71 -6.46
N GLN A 70 15.69 -73.45 -5.16
CA GLN A 70 15.39 -74.48 -4.17
C GLN A 70 14.03 -75.13 -4.39
N LEU A 71 13.01 -74.35 -4.80
CA LEU A 71 11.69 -74.90 -5.14
C LEU A 71 11.78 -75.76 -6.42
N MET A 72 12.48 -75.24 -7.43
CA MET A 72 12.71 -75.95 -8.69
C MET A 72 13.51 -77.25 -8.50
N GLU A 73 14.53 -77.23 -7.66
CA GLU A 73 15.34 -78.40 -7.30
C GLU A 73 14.50 -79.47 -6.59
N ARG A 74 13.63 -79.07 -5.65
CA ARG A 74 12.70 -79.98 -4.97
C ARG A 74 11.69 -80.60 -5.94
N MET A 75 11.12 -79.81 -6.84
CA MET A 75 10.17 -80.29 -7.85
C MET A 75 10.84 -81.26 -8.84
N LYS A 76 12.05 -80.94 -9.33
CA LYS A 76 12.83 -81.83 -10.20
C LYS A 76 13.25 -83.12 -9.48
N SER A 77 13.61 -83.05 -8.20
CA SER A 77 13.90 -84.24 -7.38
C SER A 77 12.68 -85.13 -7.21
N LYS A 78 11.49 -84.53 -6.98
CA LYS A 78 10.24 -85.29 -6.87
C LYS A 78 9.85 -85.97 -8.18
N LEU A 79 10.06 -85.29 -9.31
CA LEU A 79 9.86 -85.87 -10.63
C LEU A 79 10.76 -87.10 -10.84
N LEU A 80 12.05 -86.99 -10.51
CA LEU A 80 13.00 -88.11 -10.61
C LEU A 80 12.57 -89.30 -9.74
N GLU A 81 12.13 -89.06 -8.50
CA GLU A 81 11.62 -90.10 -7.60
C GLU A 81 10.41 -90.84 -8.22
N LEU A 82 9.47 -90.10 -8.82
CA LEU A 82 8.30 -90.67 -9.49
C LEU A 82 8.67 -91.45 -10.76
N GLU A 83 9.62 -90.96 -11.55
CA GLU A 83 10.13 -91.66 -12.75
C GLU A 83 10.84 -92.98 -12.38
N LEU A 84 11.62 -92.99 -11.30
CA LEU A 84 12.23 -94.21 -10.75
C LEU A 84 11.16 -95.20 -10.25
N LYS A 85 10.14 -94.70 -9.53
CA LYS A 85 9.03 -95.52 -9.05
C LYS A 85 8.21 -96.12 -10.20
N ARG A 86 7.98 -95.37 -11.28
CA ARG A 86 7.37 -95.86 -12.52
C ARG A 86 8.19 -97.00 -13.12
N THR A 87 9.51 -96.81 -13.20
CA THR A 87 10.42 -97.82 -13.74
C THR A 87 10.38 -99.11 -12.92
N GLU A 88 10.40 -99.01 -11.58
CA GLU A 88 10.26 -100.17 -10.70
C GLU A 88 8.92 -100.88 -10.88
N LEU A 89 7.81 -100.15 -10.94
CA LEU A 89 6.49 -100.74 -11.14
C LEU A 89 6.37 -101.43 -12.49
N LEU A 90 6.98 -100.89 -13.55
CA LEU A 90 7.01 -101.49 -14.89
C LEU A 90 7.86 -102.77 -14.97
N THR A 91 8.76 -103.02 -14.02
CA THR A 91 9.46 -104.31 -13.95
C THR A 91 8.58 -105.45 -13.40
N LYS A 92 7.52 -105.11 -12.65
CA LYS A 92 6.67 -106.06 -11.92
C LYS A 92 5.23 -106.10 -12.43
N PHE A 93 4.76 -105.05 -13.11
CA PHE A 93 3.38 -104.87 -13.53
C PHE A 93 3.30 -104.34 -14.97
N GLU A 94 2.20 -104.64 -15.65
CA GLU A 94 1.93 -104.11 -16.99
C GLU A 94 1.59 -102.61 -16.95
N PRO A 95 1.86 -101.85 -18.03
CA PRO A 95 1.54 -100.41 -18.12
C PRO A 95 0.07 -100.05 -17.87
N THR A 96 -0.83 -101.01 -18.08
CA THR A 96 -2.29 -100.87 -17.90
C THR A 96 -2.73 -101.03 -16.45
N TYR A 97 -1.83 -101.43 -15.53
CA TYR A 97 -2.16 -101.65 -14.14
C TYR A 97 -2.31 -100.32 -13.38
N ARG A 98 -3.35 -100.24 -12.54
CA ARG A 98 -3.78 -98.99 -11.89
C ARG A 98 -2.67 -98.22 -11.14
N PRO A 99 -1.78 -98.86 -10.36
CA PRO A 99 -0.65 -98.18 -9.72
C PRO A 99 0.35 -97.55 -10.69
N VAL A 100 0.52 -98.10 -11.90
CA VAL A 100 1.39 -97.51 -12.93
C VAL A 100 0.72 -96.26 -13.51
N GLN A 101 -0.59 -96.32 -13.76
CA GLN A 101 -1.38 -95.18 -14.24
C GLN A 101 -1.41 -94.03 -13.21
N GLU A 102 -1.53 -94.34 -11.92
CA GLU A 102 -1.48 -93.34 -10.84
C GLU A 102 -0.12 -92.62 -10.79
N VAL A 103 0.99 -93.35 -10.99
CA VAL A 103 2.34 -92.74 -11.03
C VAL A 103 2.56 -91.94 -12.32
N GLU A 104 2.07 -92.41 -13.47
CA GLU A 104 2.06 -91.66 -14.73
C GLU A 104 1.30 -90.33 -14.60
N GLU A 105 0.13 -90.34 -13.96
CA GLU A 105 -0.66 -89.14 -13.71
C GLU A 105 0.09 -88.18 -12.78
N GLN A 106 0.72 -88.69 -11.72
CA GLN A 106 1.57 -87.87 -10.82
C GLN A 106 2.78 -87.26 -11.54
N ILE A 107 3.39 -87.98 -12.49
CA ILE A 107 4.49 -87.47 -13.32
C ILE A 107 3.98 -86.35 -14.23
N ALA A 108 2.83 -86.54 -14.88
CA ALA A 108 2.22 -85.53 -15.75
C ALA A 108 1.91 -84.23 -14.97
N GLN A 109 1.25 -84.37 -13.81
CA GLN A 109 0.94 -83.23 -12.92
C GLN A 109 2.21 -82.51 -12.42
N THR A 110 3.25 -83.27 -12.06
CA THR A 110 4.53 -82.68 -11.60
C THR A 110 5.25 -81.94 -12.71
N ARG A 111 5.25 -82.47 -13.94
CA ARG A 111 5.83 -81.79 -15.12
C ARG A 111 5.07 -80.52 -15.47
N GLU A 112 3.75 -80.54 -15.38
CA GLU A 112 2.93 -79.35 -15.61
C GLU A 112 3.16 -78.28 -14.54
N ALA A 113 3.29 -78.68 -13.27
CA ALA A 113 3.63 -77.76 -12.18
C ALA A 113 5.02 -77.11 -12.39
N ILE A 114 6.01 -77.89 -12.82
CA ILE A 114 7.35 -77.39 -13.19
C ILE A 114 7.26 -76.39 -14.35
N ALA A 115 6.56 -76.73 -15.43
CA ALA A 115 6.40 -75.85 -16.60
C ALA A 115 5.65 -74.56 -16.26
N THR A 116 4.70 -74.61 -15.32
CA THR A 116 3.95 -73.44 -14.83
C THR A 116 4.82 -72.54 -13.95
N ALA A 117 5.64 -73.14 -13.07
CA ALA A 117 6.59 -72.43 -12.24
C ALA A 117 7.70 -71.76 -13.07
N GLU A 118 8.19 -72.42 -14.13
CA GLU A 118 9.16 -71.83 -15.08
C GLU A 118 8.58 -70.65 -15.87
N LYS A 119 7.27 -70.66 -16.16
CA LYS A 119 6.56 -69.57 -16.84
C LYS A 119 6.17 -68.41 -15.91
N THR A 120 6.18 -68.63 -14.59
CA THR A 120 5.75 -67.65 -13.59
C THR A 120 6.85 -67.43 -12.56
N PRO A 121 7.98 -66.81 -12.94
CA PRO A 121 9.04 -66.52 -11.98
C PRO A 121 8.50 -65.60 -10.88
N LEU A 122 8.87 -65.88 -9.63
CA LEU A 122 8.55 -65.03 -8.49
C LEU A 122 9.27 -63.70 -8.66
N ARG A 123 8.50 -62.63 -8.84
CA ARG A 123 9.00 -61.28 -9.04
C ARG A 123 8.90 -60.53 -7.72
N ASP A 124 10.04 -60.39 -7.04
CA ASP A 124 10.15 -59.55 -5.86
C ASP A 124 10.46 -58.12 -6.31
N GLU A 125 9.51 -57.21 -6.14
CA GLU A 125 9.74 -55.78 -6.37
C GLU A 125 10.20 -55.12 -5.07
N ILE A 126 11.47 -54.73 -5.03
CA ILE A 126 11.99 -53.91 -3.93
C ILE A 126 11.71 -52.46 -4.29
N THR A 127 10.80 -51.84 -3.54
CA THR A 127 10.46 -50.42 -3.70
C THR A 127 11.23 -49.58 -2.68
N ASP A 128 12.20 -48.80 -3.15
CA ASP A 128 12.93 -47.84 -2.33
C ASP A 128 12.23 -46.46 -2.34
N ARG A 129 12.67 -45.57 -1.47
CA ARG A 129 12.23 -44.17 -1.46
C ARG A 129 12.91 -43.43 -2.61
N ASP A 130 12.13 -42.68 -3.38
CA ASP A 130 12.69 -41.81 -4.42
C ASP A 130 13.53 -40.69 -3.76
N PRO A 131 14.84 -40.61 -4.00
CA PRO A 131 15.71 -39.57 -3.44
C PRO A 131 15.28 -38.16 -3.89
N THR A 132 14.69 -38.03 -5.07
CA THR A 132 14.17 -36.78 -5.63
C THR A 132 12.98 -36.29 -4.81
N TYR A 133 12.06 -37.19 -4.47
CA TYR A 133 10.89 -36.87 -3.64
C TYR A 133 11.31 -36.36 -2.24
N GLU A 134 12.26 -37.03 -1.58
CA GLU A 134 12.73 -36.59 -0.26
C GLU A 134 13.52 -35.26 -0.33
N ALA A 135 14.28 -35.03 -1.40
CA ALA A 135 14.96 -33.74 -1.62
C ALA A 135 13.96 -32.58 -1.78
N LEU A 136 12.92 -32.75 -2.62
CA LEU A 136 11.88 -31.75 -2.80
C LEU A 136 11.08 -31.51 -1.51
N ARG A 137 10.79 -32.58 -0.75
CA ARG A 137 10.11 -32.47 0.54
C ARG A 137 10.94 -31.70 1.56
N SER A 138 12.24 -31.93 1.60
CA SER A 138 13.17 -31.19 2.46
C SER A 138 13.21 -29.71 2.07
N GLU A 139 13.30 -29.40 0.77
CA GLU A 139 13.29 -28.02 0.27
C GLU A 139 11.96 -27.30 0.55
N LEU A 140 10.83 -28.02 0.45
CA LEU A 140 9.52 -27.50 0.84
C LEU A 140 9.47 -27.15 2.33
N ALA A 141 9.99 -28.03 3.20
CA ALA A 141 10.03 -27.78 4.64
C ALA A 141 10.88 -26.54 4.95
N LYS A 142 12.06 -26.44 4.34
CA LYS A 142 12.95 -25.28 4.45
C LYS A 142 12.27 -23.98 3.96
N SER A 143 11.63 -24.03 2.80
CA SER A 143 10.89 -22.88 2.24
C SER A 143 9.74 -22.43 3.16
N LYS A 144 9.02 -23.37 3.78
CA LYS A 144 7.97 -23.05 4.77
C LYS A 144 8.53 -22.41 6.03
N THR A 145 9.68 -22.87 6.52
CA THR A 145 10.34 -22.22 7.67
C THR A 145 10.84 -20.82 7.33
N GLU A 146 11.40 -20.62 6.14
CA GLU A 146 11.85 -19.31 5.66
C GLU A 146 10.67 -18.34 5.49
N LEU A 147 9.53 -18.83 4.98
CA LEU A 147 8.30 -18.05 4.89
C LEU A 147 7.87 -17.55 6.27
N ALA A 148 7.78 -18.44 7.26
CA ALA A 148 7.37 -18.06 8.61
C ALA A 148 8.33 -17.05 9.25
N ALA A 149 9.64 -17.23 9.07
CA ALA A 149 10.66 -16.30 9.55
C ALA A 149 10.54 -14.92 8.88
N THR A 150 10.32 -14.89 7.56
CA THR A 150 10.18 -13.64 6.80
C THR A 150 8.87 -12.93 7.13
N GLU A 151 7.78 -13.66 7.36
CA GLU A 151 6.50 -13.12 7.83
C GLU A 151 6.63 -12.47 9.20
N ALA A 152 7.33 -13.12 10.14
CA ALA A 152 7.62 -12.55 11.45
C ALA A 152 8.47 -11.26 11.33
N ARG A 153 9.50 -11.26 10.48
CA ARG A 153 10.32 -10.06 10.20
C ARG A 153 9.47 -8.94 9.61
N ALA A 154 8.61 -9.24 8.63
CA ALA A 154 7.73 -8.24 8.01
C ALA A 154 6.73 -7.64 9.01
N ALA A 155 6.20 -8.46 9.93
CA ALA A 155 5.32 -8.00 11.01
C ALA A 155 6.05 -7.07 11.99
N ALA A 156 7.26 -7.44 12.41
CA ALA A 156 8.10 -6.61 13.29
C ALA A 156 8.45 -5.26 12.62
N MET A 157 8.89 -5.28 11.35
CA MET A 157 9.19 -4.06 10.61
C MET A 157 7.95 -3.19 10.40
N SER A 158 6.80 -3.80 10.09
CA SER A 158 5.54 -3.05 9.98
C SER A 158 5.13 -2.42 11.31
N ALA A 159 5.45 -3.04 12.45
CA ALA A 159 5.22 -2.44 13.77
C ALA A 159 6.16 -1.24 14.02
N LEU A 160 7.44 -1.37 13.70
CA LEU A 160 8.40 -0.26 13.78
C LEU A 160 7.98 0.92 12.91
N VAL A 161 7.55 0.67 11.66
CA VAL A 161 7.02 1.71 10.77
C VAL A 161 5.86 2.46 11.41
N ARG A 162 4.92 1.79 12.08
CA ARG A 162 3.81 2.48 12.77
C ARG A 162 4.30 3.33 13.94
N THR A 163 5.24 2.82 14.73
CA THR A 163 5.81 3.54 15.87
C THR A 163 6.52 4.81 15.39
N TYR A 164 7.46 4.69 14.45
CA TYR A 164 8.21 5.83 13.91
C TYR A 164 7.33 6.82 13.14
N ARG A 165 6.27 6.35 12.48
CA ARG A 165 5.29 7.25 11.84
C ARG A 165 4.55 8.10 12.89
N THR A 166 4.16 7.49 14.00
CA THR A 166 3.49 8.19 15.10
C THR A 166 4.43 9.17 15.78
N GLU A 167 5.68 8.75 16.04
CA GLU A 167 6.73 9.60 16.60
C GLU A 167 7.05 10.79 15.70
N SER A 168 7.19 10.57 14.38
CA SER A 168 7.41 11.63 13.41
C SER A 168 6.27 12.66 13.39
N GLN A 169 5.00 12.22 13.52
CA GLN A 169 3.85 13.12 13.62
C GLN A 169 3.85 13.94 14.92
N GLN A 170 4.28 13.34 16.03
CA GLN A 170 4.41 14.06 17.30
C GLN A 170 5.55 15.08 17.26
N LEU A 171 6.69 14.72 16.67
CA LEU A 171 7.82 15.62 16.48
C LEU A 171 7.47 16.78 15.55
N ASP A 172 6.67 16.55 14.51
CA ASP A 172 6.16 17.60 13.63
C ASP A 172 5.34 18.65 14.41
N HIS A 173 4.45 18.21 15.31
CA HIS A 173 3.70 19.12 16.16
C HIS A 173 4.61 19.90 17.14
N LYS A 174 5.59 19.23 17.74
CA LYS A 174 6.56 19.88 18.64
C LYS A 174 7.45 20.90 17.92
N GLU A 175 7.82 20.63 16.67
CA GLU A 175 8.61 21.54 15.84
C GLU A 175 7.83 22.84 15.55
N VAL A 176 6.56 22.74 15.14
CA VAL A 176 5.72 23.93 14.89
C VAL A 176 5.57 24.79 16.15
N LEU A 177 5.38 24.16 17.32
CA LEU A 177 5.34 24.87 18.59
C LEU A 177 6.68 25.54 18.92
N HIS A 178 7.79 24.84 18.71
CA HIS A 178 9.13 25.37 18.93
C HIS A 178 9.41 26.59 18.04
N GLU A 179 9.12 26.50 16.74
CA GLU A 179 9.25 27.62 15.80
C GLU A 179 8.35 28.81 16.17
N GLY A 180 7.16 28.55 16.73
CA GLY A 180 6.28 29.58 17.28
C GLY A 180 6.93 30.34 18.44
N ILE A 181 7.51 29.61 19.41
CA ILE A 181 8.21 30.19 20.56
C ILE A 181 9.45 30.97 20.11
N LEU A 182 10.22 30.45 19.15
CA LEU A 182 11.37 31.16 18.60
C LEU A 182 10.99 32.47 17.92
N ARG A 183 9.91 32.48 17.14
CA ARG A 183 9.39 33.70 16.51
C ARG A 183 8.90 34.71 17.54
N ALA A 184 8.21 34.28 18.58
CA ALA A 184 7.77 35.15 19.67
C ALA A 184 8.96 35.76 20.42
N ALA A 185 9.94 34.94 20.82
CA ALA A 185 11.14 35.40 21.50
C ALA A 185 11.95 36.41 20.65
N LYS A 186 12.07 36.16 19.34
CA LYS A 186 12.73 37.08 18.41
C LYS A 186 11.97 38.40 18.28
N SER A 187 10.63 38.36 18.19
CA SER A 187 9.81 39.56 18.16
C SER A 187 9.93 40.37 19.45
N ASP A 188 9.97 39.72 20.61
CA ASP A 188 10.13 40.37 21.91
C ASP A 188 11.52 41.00 22.04
N GLU A 189 12.57 40.32 21.56
CA GLU A 189 13.94 40.85 21.48
C GLU A 189 14.02 42.09 20.58
N GLU A 190 13.43 42.03 19.37
CA GLU A 190 13.37 43.17 18.44
C GLU A 190 12.62 44.36 19.05
N ASN A 191 11.47 44.10 19.70
CA ASN A 191 10.69 45.12 20.40
C ASN A 191 11.48 45.75 21.56
N TYR A 192 12.14 44.93 22.37
CA TYR A 192 12.98 45.40 23.48
C TYR A 192 14.10 46.31 22.99
N MET A 193 14.81 45.89 21.94
CA MET A 193 15.86 46.70 21.32
C MET A 193 15.30 48.02 20.77
N LEU A 194 14.13 48.00 20.13
CA LEU A 194 13.46 49.21 19.67
C LEU A 194 13.15 50.18 20.83
N TYR A 195 12.62 49.67 21.94
CA TYR A 195 12.33 50.49 23.13
C TYR A 195 13.60 51.10 23.73
N LEU A 196 14.69 50.32 23.82
CA LEU A 196 15.99 50.83 24.26
C LEU A 196 16.50 51.97 23.36
N HIS A 197 16.42 51.78 22.04
CA HIS A 197 16.81 52.82 21.09
C HIS A 197 15.96 54.09 21.23
N LYS A 198 14.64 53.95 21.39
CA LYS A 198 13.72 55.07 21.58
C LYS A 198 13.94 55.81 22.90
N GLN A 199 14.26 55.08 23.96
CA GLN A 199 14.60 55.66 25.26
C GLN A 199 15.88 56.49 25.16
N GLU A 200 16.91 55.98 24.49
CA GLU A 200 18.16 56.70 24.30
C GLU A 200 17.98 57.93 23.39
N GLU A 201 17.19 57.80 22.32
CA GLU A 201 16.82 58.92 21.44
C GLU A 201 16.08 60.03 22.21
N ALA A 202 15.11 59.66 23.06
CA ALA A 202 14.40 60.61 23.91
C ALA A 202 15.33 61.28 24.92
N ARG A 203 16.23 60.52 25.57
CA ARG A 203 17.23 61.07 26.50
C ARG A 203 18.16 62.08 25.82
N ILE A 204 18.60 61.78 24.60
CA ILE A 204 19.43 62.69 23.80
C ILE A 204 18.63 63.95 23.42
N SER A 205 17.38 63.79 22.98
CA SER A 205 16.47 64.91 22.67
C SER A 205 16.28 65.83 23.88
N ASP A 206 15.99 65.27 25.05
CA ASP A 206 15.81 66.03 26.30
C ASP A 206 17.10 66.75 26.70
N ALA A 207 18.26 66.12 26.54
CA ALA A 207 19.55 66.75 26.80
C ALA A 207 19.85 67.90 25.83
N LEU A 208 19.50 67.76 24.54
CA LEU A 208 19.62 68.82 23.54
C LEU A 208 18.68 70.00 23.83
N ASP A 209 17.45 69.72 24.26
CA ASP A 209 16.47 70.75 24.65
C ASP A 209 16.90 71.52 25.91
N GLN A 210 17.39 70.81 26.94
CA GLN A 210 17.93 71.43 28.16
C GLN A 210 19.11 72.36 27.88
N GLN A 211 19.98 71.97 26.93
CA GLN A 211 21.11 72.79 26.50
C GLN A 211 20.71 73.93 25.55
N ARG A 212 19.41 74.11 25.24
CA ARG A 212 18.85 75.13 24.33
C ARG A 212 19.48 75.14 22.93
N PHE A 213 19.83 73.97 22.38
CA PHE A 213 20.28 73.86 20.99
C PHE A 213 19.12 73.88 19.97
N SER A 214 17.90 74.21 20.39
CA SER A 214 16.79 74.35 19.46
C SER A 214 16.91 75.68 18.72
N ASN A 215 17.39 75.60 17.47
CA ASN A 215 17.29 76.68 16.49
C ASN A 215 15.81 76.87 16.09
N VAL A 216 14.97 77.32 17.02
CA VAL A 216 13.60 77.73 16.73
C VAL A 216 13.67 79.08 16.03
N VAL A 217 13.86 79.04 14.72
CA VAL A 217 13.49 80.18 13.89
C VAL A 217 11.97 80.21 13.86
N VAL A 218 11.39 81.24 14.47
CA VAL A 218 9.95 81.53 14.34
C VAL A 218 9.67 81.72 12.85
N ALA A 219 9.06 80.72 12.22
CA ALA A 219 8.58 80.83 10.85
C ALA A 219 7.32 81.70 10.86
N GLU A 220 7.55 83.00 10.67
CA GLU A 220 6.59 84.06 10.31
C GLU A 220 5.50 84.43 11.35
N PRO A 221 5.26 85.74 11.58
CA PRO A 221 4.13 86.17 12.40
C PRO A 221 2.79 85.83 11.73
N ALA A 222 1.82 85.39 12.54
CA ALA A 222 0.47 85.07 12.10
C ALA A 222 -0.17 86.24 11.33
N THR A 223 -0.32 86.07 10.02
CA THR A 223 -1.01 87.06 9.17
C THR A 223 -2.51 86.78 9.22
N VAL A 224 -3.28 87.79 9.62
CA VAL A 224 -4.74 87.73 9.73
C VAL A 224 -5.36 87.46 8.35
N PRO A 225 -6.18 86.41 8.15
CA PRO A 225 -6.73 86.11 6.83
C PRO A 225 -7.74 87.18 6.41
N LEU A 226 -7.46 87.84 5.27
CA LEU A 226 -8.39 88.73 4.59
C LEU A 226 -9.62 87.94 4.11
N ALA A 227 -10.78 88.36 4.60
CA ALA A 227 -12.16 88.20 4.08
C ALA A 227 -12.63 86.77 3.67
N PRO A 228 -13.80 86.30 4.16
CA PRO A 228 -14.37 85.03 3.72
C PRO A 228 -14.71 85.08 2.23
N GLN A 229 -13.95 84.37 1.40
CA GLN A 229 -14.32 84.12 0.02
C GLN A 229 -15.58 83.25 0.02
N GLY A 230 -16.73 83.89 -0.21
CA GLY A 230 -18.04 83.26 -0.27
C GLY A 230 -18.15 82.30 -1.46
N ARG A 231 -17.58 81.10 -1.34
CA ARG A 231 -17.71 79.98 -2.29
C ARG A 231 -19.12 79.37 -2.30
N TRP A 232 -20.10 79.99 -1.63
CA TRP A 232 -21.48 79.52 -1.57
C TRP A 232 -22.11 79.44 -2.97
N LEU A 233 -21.78 80.38 -3.87
CA LEU A 233 -22.20 80.33 -5.27
C LEU A 233 -21.67 79.07 -5.97
N LEU A 234 -20.43 78.68 -5.71
CA LEU A 234 -19.83 77.47 -6.28
C LEU A 234 -20.45 76.20 -5.68
N ALA A 235 -20.75 76.20 -4.38
CA ALA A 235 -21.47 75.11 -3.72
C ALA A 235 -22.91 74.94 -4.27
N VAL A 236 -23.61 76.05 -4.54
CA VAL A 236 -24.94 76.03 -5.17
C VAL A 236 -24.85 75.51 -6.60
N PHE A 237 -23.86 75.95 -7.38
CA PHE A 237 -23.67 75.48 -8.75
C PHE A 237 -23.37 73.98 -8.82
N LEU A 238 -22.46 73.51 -7.94
CA LEU A 238 -22.08 72.11 -7.88
C LEU A 238 -23.21 71.23 -7.35
N GLY A 239 -23.95 71.71 -6.33
CA GLY A 239 -25.14 71.06 -5.82
C GLY A 239 -26.25 70.94 -6.86
N GLY A 240 -26.48 71.99 -7.66
CA GLY A 240 -27.43 71.95 -8.77
C GLY A 240 -27.07 70.95 -9.86
N LEU A 241 -25.78 70.87 -10.21
CA LEU A 241 -25.27 69.89 -11.18
C LEU A 241 -25.50 68.45 -10.70
N ILE A 242 -25.18 68.18 -9.43
CA ILE A 242 -25.40 66.86 -8.81
C ILE A 242 -26.90 66.53 -8.76
N ALA A 243 -27.75 67.48 -8.40
CA ALA A 243 -29.19 67.28 -8.35
C ALA A 243 -29.79 66.94 -9.73
N CYS A 244 -29.31 67.57 -10.80
CA CYS A 244 -29.72 67.21 -12.17
C CYS A 244 -29.30 65.79 -12.54
N LEU A 245 -28.06 65.41 -12.24
CA LEU A 245 -27.56 64.05 -12.49
C LEU A 245 -28.37 62.99 -11.73
N VAL A 246 -28.66 63.25 -10.45
CA VAL A 246 -29.46 62.35 -9.61
C VAL A 246 -30.89 62.24 -10.14
N SER A 247 -31.51 63.33 -10.58
CA SER A 247 -32.86 63.32 -11.16
C SER A 247 -32.96 62.42 -12.41
N VAL A 248 -32.01 62.54 -13.33
CA VAL A 248 -31.97 61.71 -14.55
C VAL A 248 -31.74 60.24 -14.20
N MET A 249 -30.82 59.95 -13.29
CA MET A 249 -30.60 58.59 -12.78
C MET A 249 -31.88 58.00 -12.17
N LEU A 250 -32.58 58.77 -11.34
CA LEU A 250 -33.81 58.31 -10.70
C LEU A 250 -34.92 58.03 -11.72
N ALA A 251 -35.06 58.88 -12.73
CA ALA A 251 -36.04 58.69 -13.80
C ALA A 251 -35.80 57.40 -14.58
N VAL A 252 -34.55 57.10 -14.94
CA VAL A 252 -34.20 55.86 -15.64
C VAL A 252 -34.42 54.63 -14.77
N VAL A 253 -34.11 54.70 -13.47
CA VAL A 253 -34.35 53.60 -12.54
C VAL A 253 -35.84 53.32 -12.39
N VAL A 254 -36.66 54.36 -12.25
CA VAL A 254 -38.12 54.23 -12.17
C VAL A 254 -38.70 53.64 -13.45
N ASP A 255 -38.28 54.13 -14.62
CA ASP A 255 -38.79 53.63 -15.90
C ASP A 255 -38.39 52.17 -16.14
N ARG A 256 -37.20 51.75 -15.68
CA ARG A 256 -36.73 50.36 -15.81
C ARG A 256 -37.37 49.39 -14.81
N TRP A 257 -38.01 49.90 -13.77
CA TRP A 257 -38.76 49.12 -12.78
C TRP A 257 -40.28 49.18 -12.99
N ASP A 258 -40.77 49.92 -13.99
CA ASP A 258 -42.18 49.91 -14.40
C ASP A 258 -42.43 48.77 -15.41
N PRO A 259 -43.13 47.67 -15.03
CA PRO A 259 -43.38 46.53 -15.91
C PRO A 259 -44.50 46.77 -16.95
N SER A 260 -44.69 48.02 -17.38
CA SER A 260 -45.78 48.43 -18.26
C SER A 260 -45.32 48.55 -19.71
N PHE A 261 -45.81 47.68 -20.59
CA PHE A 261 -45.53 47.75 -22.03
C PHE A 261 -46.24 48.97 -22.63
N ARG A 262 -45.49 49.94 -23.13
CA ARG A 262 -46.05 51.23 -23.59
C ARG A 262 -46.20 51.33 -25.10
N THR A 263 -45.51 50.48 -25.87
CA THR A 263 -45.58 50.47 -27.34
C THR A 263 -45.93 49.09 -27.89
N PRO A 264 -46.68 49.02 -29.01
CA PRO A 264 -47.06 47.75 -29.63
C PRO A 264 -45.84 46.93 -30.07
N ASP A 265 -44.75 47.58 -30.50
CA ASP A 265 -43.49 46.92 -30.87
C ASP A 265 -42.82 46.21 -29.68
N GLU A 266 -42.96 46.75 -28.47
CA GLU A 266 -42.38 46.17 -27.25
C GLU A 266 -43.10 44.86 -26.86
N VAL A 267 -44.42 44.83 -27.03
CA VAL A 267 -45.27 43.64 -26.83
C VAL A 267 -44.94 42.55 -27.85
N GLU A 268 -44.76 42.90 -29.12
CA GLU A 268 -44.45 41.94 -30.19
C GLU A 268 -43.07 41.29 -29.97
N SER A 269 -42.06 42.07 -29.56
CA SER A 269 -40.71 41.56 -29.30
C SER A 269 -40.62 40.62 -28.09
N PHE A 270 -41.42 40.87 -27.05
CA PHE A 270 -41.33 40.12 -25.79
C PHE A 270 -42.22 38.87 -25.79
N LEU A 271 -43.42 38.93 -26.40
CA LEU A 271 -44.36 37.80 -26.48
C LEU A 271 -44.24 36.98 -27.76
N GLY A 272 -43.49 37.43 -28.78
CA GLY A 272 -43.24 36.69 -30.02
C GLY A 272 -44.50 36.43 -30.86
N ALA A 273 -45.56 37.20 -30.62
CA ALA A 273 -46.85 37.08 -31.29
C ALA A 273 -47.19 38.41 -31.99
N PRO A 274 -47.66 38.37 -33.26
CA PRO A 274 -47.97 39.58 -34.01
C PRO A 274 -49.16 40.32 -33.37
N VAL A 275 -49.02 41.64 -33.18
CA VAL A 275 -50.07 42.49 -32.59
C VAL A 275 -51.16 42.74 -33.65
N VAL A 276 -52.34 42.16 -33.45
CA VAL A 276 -53.44 42.18 -34.45
C VAL A 276 -54.23 43.49 -34.44
N ALA A 277 -54.25 44.23 -33.34
CA ALA A 277 -54.87 45.56 -33.24
C ALA A 277 -54.32 46.37 -32.05
N ALA A 278 -54.03 47.65 -32.26
CA ALA A 278 -53.71 48.61 -31.20
C ALA A 278 -54.74 49.74 -31.20
N PHE A 279 -55.39 49.98 -30.06
CA PHE A 279 -56.39 51.03 -29.92
C PHE A 279 -55.76 52.28 -29.28
N PRO A 280 -55.85 53.46 -29.91
CA PRO A 280 -55.35 54.70 -29.31
C PRO A 280 -56.20 55.02 -28.07
N LYS A 281 -55.55 55.23 -26.92
CA LYS A 281 -56.26 55.43 -25.65
C LYS A 281 -56.99 56.78 -25.54
N ASN A 282 -56.77 57.74 -26.45
CA ASN A 282 -57.39 59.07 -26.32
C ASN A 282 -58.15 59.49 -27.59
N GLY A 283 -59.46 59.21 -27.59
CA GLY A 283 -60.47 60.03 -28.26
C GLY A 283 -61.03 61.01 -27.24
N ARG A 284 -60.78 62.29 -27.49
CA ARG A 284 -60.86 63.48 -26.60
C ARG A 284 -59.64 63.72 -25.71
#